data_AF-A0A662IDY2-F1
#
_entry.id   AF-A0A662IDY2-F1
#
_cell.length_a   1.000
_cell.length_b   1.000
_cell.length_c   1.000
_cell.angle_alpha   90.00
_cell.angle_beta   90.00
_cell.angle_gamma   90.00
#
_symmetry.space_group_name_H-M   'P 1'
#
loop_
_entity.id
_entity.type
_entity.pdbx_description
1 polymer ?
#
loop_
_entity_poly.entity_id
_entity_poly.type
_entity_poly.pdbx_seq_one_letter_code
_entity_poly.pdbx_strand_id
1 'polypeptide(L)'
;MERCPKCGREGKRSVKKVVSKGKVYWYEVFRHSDGSVCIIRRLSEEEVEALRPSVSRLEYELLGAKRLIELLLEEVWRREEALLSARDEALRTLYVAKLYLNHVAKLVEALVEGEDLSSGEGS
;
A
#
# COMPACT_ATOMS: atom_id res chain seq x y z
N MET A 1 -9.95 -25.55 -22.80
CA MET A 1 -11.14 -26.00 -22.04
C MET A 1 -11.32 -27.48 -22.32
N GLU A 2 -11.81 -28.25 -21.35
CA GLU A 2 -11.97 -29.70 -21.49
C GLU A 2 -13.45 -30.05 -21.67
N ARG A 3 -13.76 -31.21 -22.28
CA ARG A 3 -15.12 -31.74 -22.34
C ARG A 3 -15.43 -32.55 -21.07
N CYS A 4 -16.60 -32.32 -20.49
CA CYS A 4 -17.07 -33.03 -19.32
C CYS A 4 -17.28 -34.52 -19.65
N PRO A 5 -16.66 -35.45 -18.93
CA PRO A 5 -16.79 -36.88 -19.20
C PRO A 5 -18.20 -37.42 -18.92
N LYS A 6 -19.03 -36.67 -18.18
CA LYS A 6 -20.39 -37.08 -17.82
C LYS A 6 -21.46 -36.68 -18.85
N CYS A 7 -21.32 -35.52 -19.47
CA CYS A 7 -22.38 -34.95 -20.33
C CYS A 7 -21.86 -34.37 -21.64
N GLY A 8 -20.57 -34.48 -21.95
CA GLY A 8 -19.96 -34.04 -23.20
C GLY A 8 -19.80 -32.51 -23.37
N ARG A 9 -20.49 -31.72 -22.55
CA ARG A 9 -20.43 -30.25 -22.57
C ARG A 9 -19.06 -29.73 -22.13
N GLU A 10 -18.65 -28.60 -22.69
CA GLU A 10 -17.42 -27.92 -22.27
C GLU A 10 -17.50 -27.40 -20.84
N GLY A 11 -16.35 -27.33 -20.19
CA GLY A 11 -16.25 -26.77 -18.85
C GLY A 11 -14.84 -26.84 -18.29
N LYS A 12 -14.77 -26.64 -16.97
CA LYS A 12 -13.51 -26.68 -16.21
C LYS A 12 -13.65 -27.65 -15.03
N ARG A 13 -12.63 -28.50 -14.85
CA ARG A 13 -12.48 -29.32 -13.64
C ARG A 13 -12.33 -28.44 -12.41
N SER A 14 -12.95 -28.85 -11.32
CA SER A 14 -12.90 -28.17 -10.02
C SER A 14 -13.20 -29.18 -8.91
N VAL A 15 -13.01 -28.76 -7.66
CA VAL A 15 -13.30 -29.57 -6.48
C VAL A 15 -14.46 -28.92 -5.73
N LYS A 16 -15.45 -29.72 -5.32
CA LYS A 16 -16.60 -29.28 -4.50
C LYS A 16 -16.54 -29.92 -3.12
N LYS A 17 -16.51 -29.07 -2.08
CA LYS A 17 -16.71 -29.46 -0.69
C LYS A 17 -18.20 -29.52 -0.38
N VAL A 18 -18.65 -30.61 0.23
CA VAL A 18 -20.01 -30.78 0.72
C VAL A 18 -19.95 -31.20 2.18
N VAL A 19 -20.68 -30.49 3.05
CA VAL A 19 -20.78 -30.84 4.47
C VAL A 19 -22.16 -31.44 4.70
N SER A 20 -22.23 -32.65 5.25
CA SER A 20 -23.48 -33.32 5.54
C SER A 20 -23.36 -34.17 6.80
N LYS A 21 -24.31 -33.99 7.75
CA LYS A 21 -24.35 -34.70 9.04
C LYS A 21 -22.99 -34.69 9.78
N GLY A 22 -22.33 -33.53 9.82
CA GLY A 22 -21.02 -33.36 10.47
C GLY A 22 -19.82 -33.96 9.74
N LYS A 23 -20.02 -34.62 8.59
CA LYS A 23 -18.95 -35.18 7.76
C LYS A 23 -18.68 -34.30 6.54
N VAL A 24 -17.41 -34.20 6.16
CA VAL A 24 -16.95 -33.48 4.97
C VAL A 24 -16.74 -34.47 3.84
N TYR A 25 -17.30 -34.14 2.68
CA TYR A 25 -17.18 -34.91 1.45
C TYR A 25 -16.59 -34.03 0.36
N TRP A 26 -15.66 -34.59 -0.39
CA TRP A 26 -15.03 -33.92 -1.51
C TRP A 26 -15.38 -34.63 -2.80
N TYR A 27 -15.67 -33.84 -3.83
CA TYR A 27 -16.05 -34.36 -5.14
C TYR A 27 -15.27 -33.64 -6.23
N GLU A 28 -14.79 -34.41 -7.20
CA GLU A 28 -14.35 -33.88 -8.48
C GLU A 28 -15.61 -33.49 -9.26
N VAL A 29 -15.65 -32.24 -9.70
CA VAL A 29 -16.79 -31.68 -10.43
C VAL A 29 -16.33 -31.00 -11.70
N PHE A 30 -17.21 -31.00 -12.70
CA PHE A 30 -17.08 -30.17 -13.89
C PHE A 30 -18.06 -29.01 -13.79
N ARG A 31 -17.55 -27.77 -13.86
CA ARG A 31 -18.38 -26.56 -13.96
C ARG A 31 -18.51 -26.15 -15.42
N HIS A 32 -19.73 -26.05 -15.90
CA HIS A 32 -20.08 -25.64 -17.25
C HIS A 32 -20.23 -24.12 -17.35
N SER A 33 -20.19 -23.59 -18.56
CA SER A 33 -20.36 -22.15 -18.83
C SER A 33 -21.74 -21.62 -18.44
N ASP A 34 -22.76 -22.47 -18.47
CA ASP A 34 -24.15 -22.17 -18.04
C ASP A 34 -24.33 -22.17 -16.51
N GLY A 35 -23.25 -22.39 -15.74
CA GLY A 35 -23.27 -22.48 -14.28
C GLY A 35 -23.72 -23.84 -13.74
N SER A 36 -24.12 -24.79 -14.61
CA SER A 36 -24.46 -26.14 -14.17
C SER A 36 -23.20 -26.93 -13.76
N VAL A 37 -23.38 -27.89 -12.85
CA VAL A 37 -22.28 -28.65 -12.25
C VAL A 37 -22.52 -30.14 -12.36
N CYS A 38 -21.59 -30.85 -13.01
CA CYS A 38 -21.58 -32.31 -13.05
C CYS A 38 -20.65 -32.87 -11.98
N ILE A 39 -21.18 -33.70 -11.06
CA ILE A 39 -20.36 -34.51 -10.15
C ILE A 39 -19.80 -35.69 -10.93
N ILE A 40 -18.47 -35.78 -11.00
CA ILE A 40 -17.74 -36.84 -11.70
C ILE A 40 -17.52 -38.03 -10.78
N ARG A 41 -16.81 -37.80 -9.67
CA ARG A 41 -16.53 -38.83 -8.67
C ARG A 41 -16.28 -38.23 -7.30
N ARG A 42 -16.33 -39.07 -6.27
CA ARG A 42 -15.89 -38.72 -4.92
C ARG A 42 -14.37 -38.77 -4.86
N LEU A 43 -13.78 -37.82 -4.13
CA LEU A 43 -12.35 -37.76 -3.86
C LEU A 43 -12.06 -38.24 -2.44
N SER A 44 -10.95 -38.94 -2.25
CA SER A 44 -10.36 -39.16 -0.94
C SER A 44 -9.72 -37.87 -0.41
N GLU A 45 -9.39 -37.84 0.88
CA GLU A 45 -8.71 -36.70 1.49
C GLU A 45 -7.28 -36.53 0.94
N GLU A 46 -6.58 -37.64 0.67
CA GLU A 46 -5.26 -37.67 0.05
C GLU A 46 -5.28 -37.09 -1.37
N GLU A 47 -6.28 -37.44 -2.17
CA GLU A 47 -6.45 -36.89 -3.53
C GLU A 47 -6.73 -35.39 -3.52
N VAL A 48 -7.47 -34.90 -2.52
CA VAL A 48 -7.74 -33.46 -2.36
C VAL A 48 -6.49 -32.71 -1.97
N GLU A 49 -5.68 -33.27 -1.08
CA GLU A 49 -4.42 -32.65 -0.66
C GLU A 49 -3.41 -32.60 -1.83
N ALA A 50 -3.35 -33.64 -2.66
CA ALA A 50 -2.54 -33.64 -3.88
C ALA A 50 -3.00 -32.63 -4.94
N LEU A 51 -4.30 -32.29 -4.96
CA LEU A 51 -4.89 -31.31 -5.88
C LEU A 51 -4.83 -29.87 -5.37
N ARG A 52 -4.48 -29.64 -4.09
CA ARG A 52 -4.26 -28.28 -3.60
C ARG A 52 -3.08 -27.67 -4.35
N PRO A 53 -3.24 -26.50 -4.97
CA PRO A 53 -2.12 -25.79 -5.56
C PRO A 53 -1.04 -25.64 -4.50
N SER A 54 0.18 -26.06 -4.81
CA SER A 54 1.35 -25.82 -3.98
C SER A 54 1.80 -24.36 -4.05
N VAL A 55 0.86 -23.40 -4.04
CA VAL A 55 1.22 -22.04 -3.64
C VAL A 55 1.53 -22.19 -2.18
N SER A 56 2.82 -22.42 -1.88
CA SER A 56 3.25 -22.64 -0.52
C SER A 56 2.73 -21.44 0.27
N ARG A 57 2.14 -21.69 1.44
CA ARG A 57 1.72 -20.62 2.34
C ARG A 57 2.79 -19.51 2.44
N LEU A 58 4.06 -19.92 2.36
CA LEU A 58 5.25 -19.08 2.25
C LEU A 58 5.23 -18.13 1.04
N GLU A 59 4.89 -18.55 -0.17
CA GLU A 59 4.77 -17.66 -1.34
C GLU A 59 3.71 -16.57 -1.14
N TYR A 60 2.57 -16.92 -0.56
CA TYR A 60 1.52 -15.95 -0.25
C TYR A 60 1.97 -14.96 0.83
N GLU A 61 2.60 -15.47 1.90
CA GLU A 61 3.18 -14.65 2.96
C GLU A 61 4.29 -13.73 2.42
N LEU A 62 5.14 -14.20 1.50
CA LEU A 62 6.18 -13.42 0.84
C LEU A 62 5.62 -12.31 -0.04
N LEU A 63 4.57 -12.60 -0.82
CA LEU A 63 3.88 -11.57 -1.62
C LEU A 63 3.24 -10.50 -0.72
N GLY A 64 2.64 -10.92 0.40
CA GLY A 64 2.10 -10.00 1.41
C GLY A 64 3.18 -9.12 2.05
N ALA A 65 4.31 -9.73 2.45
CA ALA A 65 5.45 -9.02 3.03
C ALA A 65 6.06 -8.01 2.05
N LYS A 66 6.24 -8.41 0.78
CA LYS A 66 6.70 -7.50 -0.29
C LYS A 66 5.79 -6.29 -0.41
N ARG A 67 4.47 -6.51 -0.45
CA ARG A 67 3.50 -5.42 -0.57
C ARG A 67 3.54 -4.47 0.63
N LEU A 68 3.71 -5.01 1.84
CA LEU A 68 3.82 -4.20 3.04
C LEU A 68 5.09 -3.32 3.02
N ILE A 69 6.23 -3.88 2.57
CA ILE A 69 7.49 -3.13 2.43
C ILE A 69 7.34 -1.98 1.45
N GLU A 70 6.71 -2.21 0.29
CA GLU A 70 6.44 -1.15 -0.70
C GLU A 70 5.65 0.02 -0.09
N LEU A 71 4.58 -0.28 0.65
CA LEU A 71 3.76 0.76 1.32
C LEU A 71 4.54 1.51 2.40
N LEU A 72 5.39 0.83 3.16
CA LEU A 72 6.23 1.46 4.17
C LEU A 72 7.28 2.39 3.55
N LEU A 73 7.88 2.00 2.42
CA LEU A 73 8.82 2.85 1.69
C LEU A 73 8.14 4.11 1.16
N GLU A 74 6.94 4.01 0.60
CA GLU A 74 6.16 5.18 0.17
C GLU A 74 5.86 6.14 1.34
N GLU A 75 5.57 5.61 2.52
CA GLU A 75 5.31 6.43 3.71
C GLU A 75 6.59 7.10 4.23
N VAL A 76 7.73 6.40 4.21
CA VAL A 76 9.03 6.98 4.56
C VAL A 76 9.38 8.12 3.62
N TRP A 77 9.19 7.93 2.31
CA TRP A 77 9.41 8.97 1.30
C TRP A 77 8.55 10.21 1.57
N ARG A 78 7.25 10.04 1.80
CA ARG A 78 6.33 11.14 2.11
C ARG A 78 6.75 11.91 3.36
N ARG A 79 7.27 11.23 4.38
CA ARG A 79 7.77 11.87 5.61
C ARG A 79 9.06 12.63 5.38
N GLU A 80 9.96 12.10 4.56
CA GLU A 80 11.19 12.78 4.17
C GLU A 80 10.88 14.11 3.47
N GLU A 81 9.96 14.11 2.48
CA GLU A 81 9.52 15.33 1.79
C GLU A 81 8.93 16.38 2.74
N ALA A 82 8.12 15.94 3.71
CA ALA A 82 7.54 16.82 4.72
C ALA A 82 8.62 17.43 5.63
N LEU A 83 9.62 16.63 6.05
CA LEU A 83 10.74 17.11 6.86
C LEU A 83 11.62 18.10 6.11
N LEU A 84 11.88 17.87 4.81
CA LEU A 84 12.62 18.82 3.97
C LEU A 84 11.87 20.15 3.86
N SER A 85 10.55 20.10 3.64
CA SER A 85 9.72 21.30 3.59
C SER A 85 9.74 22.08 4.92
N ALA A 86 9.62 21.38 6.04
CA ALA A 86 9.69 22.00 7.37
C ALA A 86 11.08 22.62 7.66
N ARG A 87 12.15 21.95 7.23
CA ARG A 87 13.53 22.49 7.32
C ARG A 87 13.67 23.78 6.54
N ASP A 88 13.17 23.82 5.30
CA ASP A 88 13.28 24.99 4.44
C ASP A 88 12.50 26.18 5.02
N GLU A 89 11.33 25.93 5.60
CA GLU A 89 10.55 26.97 6.28
C GLU A 89 11.26 27.50 7.54
N ALA A 90 11.88 26.61 8.33
CA ALA A 90 12.69 27.01 9.47
C ALA A 90 13.88 27.88 9.05
N LEU A 91 14.56 27.55 7.94
CA LEU A 91 15.66 28.34 7.40
C LEU A 91 15.19 29.73 6.93
N ARG A 92 14.04 29.83 6.28
CA ARG A 92 13.43 31.12 5.89
C ARG A 92 13.11 31.97 7.12
N THR A 93 12.52 31.36 8.13
CA THR A 93 12.19 32.04 9.40
C THR A 93 13.44 32.59 10.08
N LEU A 94 14.51 31.79 10.16
CA LEU A 94 15.80 32.22 10.71
C LEU A 94 16.41 33.38 9.91
N TYR A 95 16.32 33.33 8.57
CA TYR A 95 16.80 34.40 7.72
C TYR A 95 16.04 35.71 7.98
N VAL A 96 14.71 35.66 8.05
CA VAL A 96 13.86 36.82 8.37
C VAL A 96 14.19 37.36 9.76
N ALA A 97 14.33 36.50 10.77
CA ALA A 97 14.72 36.93 12.12
C ALA A 97 16.06 37.66 12.12
N LYS A 98 17.05 37.17 11.35
CA LYS A 98 18.36 37.84 11.21
C LYS A 98 18.24 39.22 10.57
N LEU A 99 17.38 39.39 9.56
CA LEU A 99 17.11 40.71 8.95
C LEU A 99 16.51 41.68 9.96
N TYR A 100 15.50 41.25 10.71
CA TYR A 100 14.91 42.07 11.76
C TYR A 100 15.92 42.47 12.84
N LEU A 101 16.72 41.52 13.31
CA LEU A 101 17.78 41.82 14.30
C LEU A 101 18.78 42.84 13.78
N ASN A 102 19.19 42.73 12.51
CA ASN A 102 20.07 43.73 11.89
C ASN A 102 19.41 45.12 11.80
N HIS A 103 18.12 45.19 11.46
CA HIS A 103 17.41 46.47 11.44
C HIS A 103 17.25 47.08 12.82
N VAL A 104 16.92 46.27 13.82
CA VAL A 104 16.84 46.71 15.22
C VAL A 104 18.20 47.21 15.70
N ALA A 105 19.29 46.50 15.39
CA ALA A 105 20.64 46.93 15.73
C ALA A 105 20.96 48.31 15.14
N LYS A 106 20.69 48.52 13.85
CA LYS A 106 20.87 49.83 13.18
C LYS A 106 20.02 50.94 13.78
N LEU A 107 18.76 50.65 14.15
CA LEU A 107 17.89 51.61 14.82
C LEU A 107 18.42 51.98 16.20
N VAL A 108 18.89 50.99 16.96
CA VAL A 108 19.50 51.23 18.28
C VAL A 108 20.78 52.04 18.15
N GLU A 109 21.66 51.73 17.19
CA GLU A 109 22.87 52.50 16.89
C GLU A 109 22.53 53.96 16.60
N ALA A 110 21.62 54.23 15.66
CA ALA A 110 21.22 55.60 15.32
C ALA A 110 20.61 56.37 16.50
N LEU A 111 19.78 55.69 17.33
CA LEU A 111 19.21 56.29 18.54
C LEU A 111 20.26 56.61 19.62
N VAL A 112 21.30 55.77 19.75
CA VAL A 112 22.38 55.94 20.72
C VAL A 112 23.37 57.02 20.26
N GLU A 113 23.64 57.11 18.96
CA GLU A 113 24.53 58.13 18.37
C GLU A 113 23.84 59.50 18.22
N GLY A 114 22.53 59.58 18.48
CA GLY A 114 21.76 60.82 18.40
C GLY A 114 21.51 61.28 16.96
N GLU A 115 21.62 60.37 15.99
CA GLU A 115 21.33 60.65 14.58
C GLU A 115 19.81 60.70 14.34
N ASP A 116 19.36 61.79 13.72
CA ASP A 116 17.96 62.03 13.40
C ASP A 116 17.55 61.18 12.17
N LEU A 117 16.86 60.07 12.42
CA LEU A 117 16.38 59.10 11.42
C LEU A 117 15.27 59.65 10.49
N SER A 118 14.93 60.94 10.60
CA SER A 118 13.89 61.61 9.82
C SER A 118 14.27 61.96 8.39
N SER A 119 15.53 61.78 7.99
CA SER A 119 16.01 62.05 6.63
C SER A 119 15.81 60.86 5.69
N GLY A 120 14.55 60.42 5.59
CA GLY A 120 14.06 59.60 4.48
C GLY A 120 13.48 60.49 3.38
N GLU A 121 14.07 60.40 2.19
CA GLU A 121 13.59 60.87 0.87
C GLU A 121 13.74 62.36 0.53
N GLY A 122 14.88 62.66 -0.10
CA GLY A 122 15.02 63.73 -1.08
C GLY A 122 15.59 63.17 -2.39
N SER A 123 14.69 62.88 -3.34
CA SER A 123 14.88 62.59 -4.79
C SER A 123 15.52 61.27 -5.22
#